data_AF-A0A1H8EJT3-F1
#
_entry.id   AF-A0A1H8EJT3-F1
#
_cell.length_a   1.000
_cell.length_b   1.000
_cell.length_c   1.000
_cell.angle_alpha   90.00
_cell.angle_beta   90.00
_cell.angle_gamma   90.00
#
_symmetry.space_group_name_H-M   'P 1'
#
loop_
_entity.id
_entity.type
_entity.pdbx_description
1 polymer ?
#
loop_
_entity_poly.entity_id
_entity_poly.type
_entity_poly.pdbx_seq_one_letter_code
_entity_poly.pdbx_strand_id
1 'polypeptide(L)'
;MKISEVTISDLKGYANCYHDMDDNLWTAILMGAKQFVVNYTGLVLADLDDHEDLTIALYVLANEMYDNRMVHVESNKIGFVIEQLLNAHSTNLL
;
A
#
# COMPACT_ATOMS: atom_id res chain seq x y z
N MET A 1 8.43 -5.63 -9.81
CA MET A 1 8.22 -6.76 -8.86
C MET A 1 6.74 -6.93 -8.69
N LYS A 2 6.25 -8.16 -8.51
CA LYS A 2 4.81 -8.38 -8.34
C LYS A 2 4.35 -7.95 -6.96
N ILE A 3 3.15 -7.40 -6.86
CA ILE A 3 2.60 -6.97 -5.57
C ILE A 3 2.39 -8.17 -4.64
N SER A 4 2.04 -9.34 -5.18
CA SER A 4 1.89 -10.58 -4.43
C SER A 4 3.18 -11.02 -3.74
N GLU A 5 4.33 -10.76 -4.38
CA GLU A 5 5.68 -11.11 -3.92
C GLU A 5 6.23 -10.17 -2.85
N VAL A 6 5.62 -9.01 -2.63
CA VAL A 6 6.06 -8.03 -1.61
C VAL A 6 6.01 -8.65 -0.21
N THR A 7 7.13 -8.54 0.49
CA THR A 7 7.33 -8.98 1.87
C THR A 7 7.38 -7.81 2.85
N ILE A 8 7.30 -8.10 4.16
CA ILE A 8 7.51 -7.07 5.19
C ILE A 8 8.92 -6.48 5.16
N SER A 9 9.92 -7.26 4.73
CA SER A 9 11.31 -6.79 4.62
C SER A 9 11.46 -5.72 3.54
N ASP A 10 10.74 -5.86 2.43
CA ASP A 10 10.77 -4.86 1.36
C ASP A 10 10.15 -3.54 1.83
N LEU A 11 8.98 -3.61 2.48
CA LEU A 11 8.31 -2.44 3.04
C LEU A 11 9.17 -1.75 4.11
N LYS A 12 9.76 -2.53 5.02
CA LYS A 12 10.69 -2.07 6.04
C LYS A 12 11.89 -1.34 5.42
N GLY A 13 12.46 -1.90 4.35
CA GLY A 13 13.55 -1.29 3.61
C GLY A 13 13.17 0.06 3.01
N TYR A 14 11.99 0.15 2.39
CA TYR A 14 11.46 1.40 1.85
C TYR A 14 11.24 2.47 2.93
N ALA A 15 10.74 2.07 4.10
CA ALA A 15 10.46 2.95 5.23
C ALA A 15 11.69 3.24 6.13
N ASN A 16 12.89 2.76 5.76
CA ASN A 16 14.10 2.86 6.59
C ASN A 16 13.94 2.25 8.01
N CYS A 17 13.10 1.22 8.16
CA CYS A 17 12.89 0.49 9.42
C CYS A 17 13.75 -0.79 9.44
N TYR A 18 14.85 -0.79 10.19
CA TYR A 18 15.80 -1.92 10.22
C TYR A 18 15.70 -2.80 11.48
N HIS A 19 14.70 -2.58 12.33
CA HIS A 19 14.49 -3.34 13.57
C HIS A 19 13.28 -4.28 13.45
N ASP A 20 13.21 -5.30 14.30
CA ASP A 20 12.17 -6.33 14.23
C ASP A 20 11.04 -6.13 15.26
N MET A 21 11.14 -5.08 16.09
CA MET A 21 10.13 -4.77 17.14
C MET A 21 8.71 -4.57 16.58
N ASP A 22 8.61 -4.11 15.33
CA ASP A 22 7.36 -3.75 14.67
C ASP A 22 6.94 -4.80 13.61
N ASP A 23 7.54 -5.99 13.56
CA ASP A 23 7.24 -6.98 12.52
C ASP A 23 5.77 -7.42 12.47
N ASN A 24 5.13 -7.51 13.64
CA ASN A 24 3.69 -7.78 13.74
C ASN A 24 2.87 -6.63 13.13
N LEU A 25 3.30 -5.39 13.35
CA LEU A 25 2.66 -4.21 12.77
C LEU A 25 2.87 -4.19 11.25
N TRP A 26 4.09 -4.45 10.77
CA TRP A 26 4.39 -4.52 9.34
C TRP A 26 3.62 -5.63 8.62
N THR A 27 3.41 -6.76 9.29
CA THR A 27 2.55 -7.83 8.78
C THR A 27 1.10 -7.35 8.60
N ALA A 28 0.56 -6.66 9.62
CA ALA A 28 -0.78 -6.08 9.54
C ALA A 28 -0.88 -4.99 8.47
N ILE A 29 0.13 -4.13 8.34
CA ILE A 29 0.20 -3.08 7.31
C ILE A 29 0.23 -3.71 5.91
N LEU A 30 1.07 -4.71 5.67
CA LEU A 30 1.15 -5.38 4.37
C LEU A 30 -0.21 -5.97 3.97
N MET A 31 -0.89 -6.65 4.90
CA MET A 31 -2.21 -7.21 4.66
C MET A 31 -3.26 -6.13 4.41
N GLY A 32 -3.30 -5.09 5.24
CA GLY A 32 -4.25 -3.99 5.13
C GLY A 32 -4.06 -3.18 3.85
N ALA A 33 -2.81 -2.89 3.49
CA ALA A 33 -2.47 -2.14 2.28
C ALA A 33 -2.81 -2.92 1.01
N LYS A 34 -2.53 -4.24 0.95
CA LYS A 34 -2.97 -5.09 -0.17
C LYS A 34 -4.49 -5.08 -0.31
N GLN A 35 -5.22 -5.23 0.80
CA GLN A 35 -6.68 -5.19 0.79
C GLN A 35 -7.23 -3.82 0.38
N PHE A 36 -6.55 -2.74 0.77
CA PHE A 36 -6.93 -1.38 0.35
C PHE A 36 -6.83 -1.24 -1.18
N VAL A 37 -5.73 -1.70 -1.79
CA VAL A 37 -5.55 -1.64 -3.25
C VAL A 37 -6.65 -2.44 -3.96
N VAL A 38 -6.96 -3.65 -3.49
CA VAL A 38 -8.09 -4.47 -4.00
C VAL A 38 -9.41 -3.70 -3.91
N ASN A 39 -9.74 -3.16 -2.73
CA ASN A 39 -11.01 -2.47 -2.51
C ASN A 39 -11.12 -1.20 -3.36
N TYR A 40 -10.02 -0.46 -3.49
CA TYR A 40 -9.99 0.80 -4.23
C TYR A 40 -10.13 0.54 -5.73
N THR A 41 -9.34 -0.37 -6.29
CA THR A 41 -9.31 -0.62 -7.75
C THR A 41 -10.45 -1.51 -8.23
N GLY A 42 -11.02 -2.33 -7.34
CA GLY A 42 -12.00 -3.36 -7.70
C GLY A 42 -11.40 -4.59 -8.38
N LEU A 43 -10.07 -4.66 -8.53
CA LEU A 43 -9.36 -5.81 -9.08
C LEU A 43 -9.20 -6.91 -8.03
N VAL A 44 -9.17 -8.17 -8.45
CA VAL A 44 -8.79 -9.28 -7.56
C VAL A 44 -7.27 -9.35 -7.41
N LEU A 45 -6.80 -9.94 -6.29
CA LEU A 45 -5.37 -9.99 -5.97
C LEU A 45 -4.50 -10.59 -7.09
N ALA A 46 -5.02 -11.56 -7.85
CA ALA A 46 -4.32 -12.19 -8.96
C ALA A 46 -4.05 -11.22 -10.12
N ASP A 47 -4.96 -10.27 -10.36
CA ASP A 47 -4.86 -9.32 -11.46
C ASP A 47 -3.94 -8.13 -11.11
N LEU A 48 -3.74 -7.87 -9.81
CA LEU A 48 -2.83 -6.80 -9.38
C LEU A 48 -1.37 -7.05 -9.77
N ASP A 49 -0.98 -8.32 -9.96
CA ASP A 49 0.38 -8.69 -10.35
C ASP A 49 0.76 -8.27 -11.78
N ASP A 50 -0.24 -7.95 -12.62
CA ASP A 50 -0.03 -7.45 -13.98
C ASP A 50 0.30 -5.95 -14.02
N HIS A 51 0.25 -5.26 -12.87
CA HIS A 51 0.40 -3.82 -12.73
C HIS A 51 1.53 -3.47 -11.76
N GLU A 52 2.76 -3.33 -12.27
CA GLU A 52 3.95 -3.05 -11.43
C GLU A 52 3.87 -1.71 -10.67
N ASP A 53 3.15 -0.73 -11.21
CA ASP A 53 2.94 0.57 -10.60
C ASP A 53 2.01 0.53 -9.38
N LEU A 54 1.10 -0.45 -9.30
CA LEU A 54 0.34 -0.74 -8.07
C LEU A 54 1.23 -1.25 -6.93
N THR A 55 2.38 -1.85 -7.26
CA THR A 55 3.36 -2.22 -6.24
C THR A 55 3.99 -0.96 -5.63
N ILE A 56 4.27 0.07 -6.42
CA ILE A 56 4.72 1.36 -5.89
C ILE A 56 3.64 2.02 -5.02
N ALA A 57 2.37 1.96 -5.44
CA ALA A 57 1.26 2.45 -4.62
C ALA A 57 1.20 1.74 -3.26
N LEU A 58 1.44 0.42 -3.22
CA LEU A 58 1.52 -0.36 -1.98
C LEU A 58 2.64 0.14 -1.05
N TYR A 59 3.85 0.41 -1.58
CA TYR A 59 4.97 0.93 -0.79
C TYR A 59 4.64 2.26 -0.12
N VAL A 60 4.11 3.21 -0.91
CA VAL A 60 3.78 4.54 -0.39
C VAL A 60 2.67 4.44 0.65
N LEU A 61 1.63 3.65 0.39
CA LEU A 61 0.52 3.44 1.34
C LEU A 61 1.00 2.79 2.64
N ALA A 62 1.88 1.79 2.55
CA ALA A 62 2.43 1.13 3.71
C ALA A 62 3.28 2.08 4.57
N ASN A 63 4.09 2.94 3.92
CA ASN A 63 4.86 3.96 4.62
C ASN A 63 3.96 4.98 5.32
N GLU A 64 2.90 5.44 4.63
CA GLU A 64 1.89 6.34 5.20
C GLU A 64 1.22 5.72 6.45
N MET A 65 0.82 4.45 6.38
CA MET A 65 0.24 3.71 7.52
C MET A 65 1.22 3.56 8.69
N TYR A 66 2.52 3.45 8.38
CA TYR A 66 3.56 3.27 9.39
C TYR A 66 3.95 4.59 10.07
N ASP A 67 4.07 5.68 9.32
CA ASP A 67 4.48 7.01 9.82
C ASP A 67 3.31 7.72 10.52
N ASN A 68 2.10 7.66 9.95
CA ASN A 68 0.92 8.35 10.45
C ASN A 68 0.04 7.46 11.35
N ARG A 69 0.61 7.00 12.47
CA ARG A 69 -0.10 6.14 13.46
C ARG A 69 -1.05 6.89 14.39
N MET A 70 -0.93 8.20 14.46
CA MET A 70 -1.84 9.05 15.21
C MET A 70 -2.85 9.64 14.25
N VAL A 71 -4.12 9.67 14.65
CA VAL A 71 -5.16 10.38 13.90
C VAL A 71 -4.93 11.88 14.05
N HIS A 72 -3.99 12.43 13.28
CA HIS A 72 -3.82 13.86 13.08
C HIS A 72 -4.42 14.21 11.72
N VAL A 73 -5.66 14.71 11.72
CA VAL A 73 -6.34 15.09 10.48
C VAL A 73 -5.86 16.49 10.07
N GLU A 74 -4.68 16.58 9.46
CA GLU A 74 -4.30 17.79 8.72
C GLU A 74 -4.95 17.82 7.32
N SER A 75 -5.21 16.64 6.74
CA SER A 75 -5.87 16.45 5.44
C SER A 75 -6.64 15.13 5.41
N ASN A 76 -7.82 15.13 4.77
CA ASN A 76 -8.65 13.93 4.57
C ASN A 76 -8.48 13.29 3.20
N LYS A 77 -7.48 13.70 2.42
CA LYS A 77 -7.26 13.24 1.04
C LYS A 77 -6.11 12.25 0.97
N ILE A 78 -6.31 11.21 0.15
CA ILE A 78 -5.22 10.34 -0.31
C ILE A 78 -4.20 11.20 -1.06
N GLY A 79 -2.91 10.92 -0.90
CA GLY A 79 -1.86 11.63 -1.61
C GLY A 79 -2.06 11.55 -3.13
N PHE A 80 -1.93 12.69 -3.82
CA PHE A 80 -2.23 12.81 -5.26
C PHE A 80 -1.58 11.72 -6.11
N VAL A 81 -0.31 11.38 -5.86
CA VAL A 81 0.39 10.35 -6.63
C VAL A 81 -0.22 8.96 -6.42
N ILE A 82 -0.54 8.59 -5.18
CA ILE A 82 -1.18 7.30 -4.86
C ILE A 82 -2.55 7.23 -5.55
N GLU A 83 -3.32 8.31 -5.49
CA GLU A 83 -4.62 8.39 -6.14
C GLU A 83 -4.52 8.21 -7.66
N GLN A 84 -3.55 8.85 -8.33
CA GLN A 84 -3.34 8.68 -9.78
C GLN A 84 -2.97 7.22 -10.13
N LEU A 85 -2.07 6.60 -9.36
CA LEU A 85 -1.65 5.21 -9.59
C LEU A 85 -2.82 4.23 -9.43
N LEU A 86 -3.65 4.43 -8.42
CA LEU A 86 -4.81 3.57 -8.20
C LEU A 86 -5.89 3.80 -9.28
N ASN A 87 -6.20 5.05 -9.59
CA ASN A 87 -7.21 5.40 -10.60
C ASN A 87 -6.88 4.88 -12.00
N ALA A 88 -5.60 4.72 -12.34
CA ALA A 88 -5.18 4.18 -13.63
C ALA A 88 -5.69 2.74 -13.88
N HIS A 89 -5.97 1.98 -12.82
CA HIS A 89 -6.40 0.58 -12.89
C HIS A 89 -7.74 0.31 -12.21
N SER A 90 -8.43 1.37 -11.74
CA SER A 90 -9.73 1.24 -11.10
C SER A 90 -10.82 0.86 -12.10
N THR A 91 -11.55 -0.21 -11.79
CA THR A 91 -12.65 -0.76 -12.61
C THR A 91 -14.02 -0.55 -12.00
N ASN A 92 -14.08 -0.09 -10.75
CA ASN A 92 -15.29 0.10 -9.95
C ASN A 92 -15.76 1.57 -9.86
N LEU A 93 -15.02 2.51 -10.46
CA LEU A 93 -15.36 3.94 -10.53
C LEU A 93 -16.24 4.20 -11.76
N LEU A 94 -17.53 3.86 -11.68
CA LEU A 94 -18.55 4.14 -12.72
C LEU A 94 -19.30 5.45 -12.45
#